data_AF-A0A251XM32-F1
#
_entry.id   AF-A0A251XM32-F1
#
_cell.length_a   1.000
_cell.length_b   1.000
_cell.length_c   1.000
_cell.angle_alpha   90.00
_cell.angle_beta   90.00
_cell.angle_gamma   90.00
#
_symmetry.space_group_name_H-M   'P 1'
#
loop_
_entity.id
_entity.type
_entity.pdbx_description
1 polymer ?
#
loop_
_entity_poly.entity_id
_entity_poly.type
_entity_poly.pdbx_seq_one_letter_code
_entity_poly.pdbx_strand_id
1 'polypeptide(L)' 'MWPGEGPRQQQQIHLDFYVDDLAEGRERVLALGGRLLQPAADPTAADRFDVYADPAGHPFCLCVSGGER' A
#
# COMPACT_ATOMS: atom_id res chain seq x y z
N MET A 1 -8.79 -0.98 36.04
CA MET A 1 -8.28 -2.04 35.15
C MET A 1 -9.15 -1.99 33.91
N TRP A 2 -8.57 -1.63 32.78
CA TRP A 2 -9.30 -1.38 31.53
C TRP A 2 -9.88 -2.68 30.98
N PRO A 3 -11.20 -2.81 30.74
CA PRO A 3 -11.75 -3.95 30.03
C PRO A 3 -11.72 -3.63 28.53
N GLY A 4 -11.20 -4.54 27.71
CA GLY A 4 -10.99 -4.28 26.29
C GLY A 4 -11.23 -5.47 25.40
N GLU A 5 -12.22 -6.29 25.72
CA GLU A 5 -12.85 -7.20 24.76
C GLU A 5 -13.72 -6.35 23.80
N GLY A 6 -13.13 -5.92 22.68
CA GLY A 6 -13.75 -5.26 21.53
C GLY A 6 -13.05 -5.73 20.24
N PRO A 7 -13.68 -5.64 19.05
CA PRO A 7 -13.35 -6.46 17.88
C PRO A 7 -11.87 -6.32 17.54
N ARG A 8 -11.11 -7.40 17.78
CA ARG A 8 -9.72 -7.65 17.41
C ARG A 8 -9.07 -6.39 16.81
N GLN A 9 -8.52 -5.54 17.67
CA GLN A 9 -7.52 -4.55 17.25
C GLN A 9 -6.30 -5.35 16.78
N GLN A 10 -6.43 -5.91 15.57
CA GLN A 10 -5.34 -6.51 14.82
C GLN A 10 -4.40 -5.33 14.58
N GLN A 11 -3.28 -5.32 15.27
CA GLN A 11 -2.26 -4.31 15.02
C GLN A 11 -1.92 -4.38 13.53
N GLN A 12 -2.35 -3.36 12.77
CA GLN A 12 -2.09 -3.30 11.34
C GLN A 12 -0.69 -2.71 11.18
N ILE A 13 0.25 -3.56 10.79
CA ILE A 13 1.56 -3.08 10.36
C ILE A 13 1.36 -2.42 9.01
N HIS A 14 1.77 -1.16 8.90
CA HIS A 14 1.84 -0.49 7.61
C HIS A 14 3.08 -1.00 6.87
N LEU A 15 2.89 -1.57 5.69
CA LEU A 15 3.97 -2.04 4.82
C LEU A 15 4.09 -1.10 3.63
N ASP A 16 5.24 -0.44 3.52
CA ASP A 16 5.58 0.47 2.44
C ASP A 16 6.68 -0.14 1.57
N PHE A 17 6.39 -0.36 0.29
CA PHE A 17 7.38 -0.80 -0.69
C PHE A 17 7.75 0.36 -1.59
N TYR A 18 9.01 0.78 -1.52
CA TYR A 18 9.54 1.78 -2.42
C TYR A 18 9.97 1.13 -3.72
N VAL A 19 9.39 1.59 -4.82
CA VAL A 19 9.67 1.15 -6.19
C VAL A 19 10.14 2.33 -7.02
N ASP A 20 10.86 2.07 -8.11
CA ASP A 20 11.30 3.11 -9.03
C ASP A 20 10.17 3.51 -10.00
N ASP A 21 9.32 2.55 -10.38
CA ASP A 21 8.17 2.76 -11.26
C ASP A 21 6.88 2.18 -10.66
N LEU A 22 5.90 3.04 -10.41
CA LEU A 22 4.60 2.64 -9.87
C LEU A 22 3.74 1.86 -10.87
N ALA A 23 3.86 2.12 -12.17
CA ALA A 23 3.14 1.37 -13.20
C ALA A 23 3.66 -0.07 -13.28
N GLU A 24 4.97 -0.28 -13.26
CA GLU A 24 5.54 -1.63 -13.18
C GLU A 24 5.13 -2.33 -11.88
N GLY A 25 5.26 -1.64 -10.75
CA GLY A 25 4.83 -2.16 -9.45
C GLY A 25 3.35 -2.56 -9.42
N ARG A 26 2.48 -1.74 -10.01
CA ARG A 26 1.05 -2.02 -10.16
C ARG A 26 0.80 -3.29 -10.95
N GLU A 27 1.39 -3.41 -12.15
CA GLU A 27 1.23 -4.60 -12.98
C GLU A 27 1.67 -5.85 -12.23
N ARG A 28 2.76 -5.76 -11.47
CA ARG A 28 3.24 -6.86 -10.64
C ARG A 28 2.27 -7.23 -9.53
N VAL A 29 1.73 -6.24 -8.81
CA VAL A 29 0.75 -6.48 -7.74
C VAL A 29 -0.52 -7.14 -8.30
N LEU A 30 -1.04 -6.64 -9.42
CA LEU A 30 -2.23 -7.20 -10.08
C LEU A 30 -1.98 -8.63 -10.56
N ALA A 31 -0.82 -8.91 -11.17
CA ALA A 31 -0.44 -10.25 -11.62
C ALA A 31 -0.32 -11.27 -10.46
N LEU A 32 0.00 -10.79 -9.26
CA LEU A 32 0.06 -11.62 -8.04
C LEU A 32 -1.30 -11.75 -7.31
N GLY A 33 -2.37 -11.20 -7.88
CA GLY A 33 -3.72 -11.25 -7.31
C GLY A 33 -4.00 -10.16 -6.28
N GLY A 34 -3.12 -9.16 -6.15
CA GLY A 34 -3.41 -7.95 -5.39
C GLY A 34 -4.46 -7.09 -6.08
N ARG A 35 -5.09 -6.20 -5.32
CA ARG A 35 -6.11 -5.26 -5.82
C ARG A 35 -5.78 -3.84 -5.40
N LEU A 36 -6.02 -2.87 -6.28
CA LEU A 36 -5.93 -1.46 -5.93
C LEU A 36 -7.09 -1.09 -4.99
N LEU A 37 -6.76 -0.51 -3.84
CA LEU A 37 -7.74 0.04 -2.90
C LEU A 37 -7.90 1.54 -3.06
N GLN A 38 -6.78 2.26 -3.16
CA GLN A 38 -6.77 3.70 -3.28
C GLN A 38 -5.62 4.14 -4.19
N PRO A 39 -5.89 4.83 -5.30
CA PRO A 39 -4.84 5.43 -6.11
C PRO A 39 -4.23 6.65 -5.40
N ALA A 40 -3.04 7.04 -5.83
CA ALA A 40 -2.44 8.32 -5.46
C ALA A 40 -3.43 9.48 -5.70
N ALA A 41 -3.49 10.40 -4.74
CA ALA A 41 -4.33 11.59 -4.84
C ALA A 41 -3.92 12.49 -6.02
N ASP A 42 -2.62 12.55 -6.29
CA ASP A 42 -2.04 13.19 -7.46
C ASP A 42 -1.09 12.21 -8.17
N PRO A 43 -1.45 11.68 -9.35
CA PRO A 43 -0.61 10.75 -10.09
C PRO A 43 0.63 11.40 -10.71
N THR A 44 0.69 12.73 -10.76
CA THR A 44 1.82 13.50 -11.30
C THR A 44 2.82 13.94 -10.23
N ALA A 45 2.49 13.76 -8.95
CA ALA A 45 3.38 14.07 -7.85
C ALA A 45 4.65 13.19 -7.91
N ALA A 46 5.79 13.84 -7.62
CA ALA A 46 7.08 13.20 -7.64
C ALA A 46 7.20 12.15 -6.51
N ASP A 47 6.75 12.52 -5.31
CA ASP A 47 6.50 11.60 -4.20
C ASP A 47 5.02 11.23 -4.19
N ARG A 48 4.69 9.96 -4.44
CA ARG A 48 3.31 9.47 -4.44
C ARG A 48 3.24 7.99 -4.08
N PHE A 49 2.06 7.56 -3.67
CA PHE A 49 1.82 6.16 -3.34
C PHE A 49 0.41 5.71 -3.73
N ASP A 50 0.31 4.43 -4.06
CA ASP A 50 -0.95 3.72 -4.26
C ASP A 50 -1.12 2.69 -3.13
N VAL A 51 -2.33 2.57 -2.59
CA VAL A 51 -2.68 1.56 -1.59
C VAL A 51 -3.29 0.36 -2.29
N TYR A 52 -2.71 -0.81 -2.04
CA TYR A 52 -3.19 -2.09 -2.52
C TYR A 52 -3.61 -2.99 -1.36
N ALA A 53 -4.30 -4.07 -1.66
CA ALA A 53 -4.44 -5.19 -0.75
C ALA A 53 -4.04 -6.50 -1.41
N ASP A 54 -3.41 -7.36 -0.63
CA ASP A 54 -3.03 -8.70 -1.05
C ASP A 54 -4.27 -9.61 -1.22
N PRO A 55 -4.10 -10.85 -1.74
CA PRO A 55 -5.20 -11.81 -1.85
C PRO A 55 -5.86 -12.19 -0.52
N ALA A 56 -5.17 -12.04 0.61
CA ALA A 56 -5.71 -12.30 1.95
C ALA A 56 -6.45 -11.07 2.53
N GLY A 57 -6.38 -9.91 1.87
CA GLY A 57 -7.05 -8.68 2.25
C GLY A 57 -6.20 -7.69 3.04
N HIS A 58 -4.91 -7.94 3.24
CA HIS A 58 -4.02 -7.05 4.00
C HIS A 58 -3.61 -5.84 3.18
N PRO A 59 -3.80 -4.61 3.69
CA PRO A 59 -3.41 -3.39 2.98
C PRO A 59 -1.89 -3.16 3.03
N PHE A 60 -1.34 -2.64 1.94
CA PHE A 60 0.05 -2.17 1.83
C PHE A 60 0.17 -1.06 0.78
N CYS A 61 1.24 -0.27 0.84
CA CYS A 61 1.48 0.83 -0.10
C CYS A 61 2.64 0.50 -1.04
N LEU A 62 2.46 0.85 -2.32
CA LEU A 62 3.58 1.05 -3.24
C LEU A 62 3.89 2.53 -3.29
N CYS A 63 5.14 2.90 -3.06
CA CYS A 63 5.60 4.27 -2.97
C CYS A 63 6.68 4.53 -4.01
N VAL A 64 6.67 5.72 -4.61
CA VAL A 64 7.80 6.27 -5.34
C VAL A 64 8.21 7.56 -4.65
N SER A 65 9.51 7.84 -4.64
CA SER A 65 10.02 9.14 -4.23
C SER A 65 10.67 9.84 -5.42
N GLY A 66 10.39 11.12 -5.58
CA GLY A 66 10.90 11.97 -6.64
C GLY A 66 12.36 12.41 -6.46
N GLY A 67 13.03 11.89 -5.43
CA GLY A 67 14.42 12.19 -5.12
C GLY A 67 15.35 11.07 -5.56
N GLU A 68 16.35 11.43 -6.36
CA GLU A 68 17.50 10.61 -6.76
C GLU A 68 18.01 9.74 -5.59
N ARG A 69 18.06 8.42 -5.80
CA ARG A 69 18.77 7.50 -4.91
C ARG A 69 20.25 7.45 -5.29
#